data_AF-M7TVT3-F1
#
_entry.id   AF-M7TVT3-F1
#
_cell.length_a   1.000
_cell.length_b   1.000
_cell.length_c   1.000
_cell.angle_alpha   90.00
_cell.angle_beta   90.00
_cell.angle_gamma   90.00
#
_symmetry.space_group_name_H-M   'P 1'
#
loop_
_entity.id
_entity.type
_entity.pdbx_description
1 polymer ?
#
loop_
_entity_poly.entity_id
_entity_poly.type
_entity_poly.pdbx_seq_one_letter_code
_entity_poly.pdbx_strand_id
1 'polypeptide(L)'
;MEMGPNGRRNAGQSQIPLTWQFNFKYSLKSEMYNQASIESLQQAGIDFNLMERDGIEPTAFASLLTTSGLVCFDDVNWLSFHGGYDFGYLTKILSDNVLPKDEYEFDAIMKKWFPKTYDVKHLMKFAVKLHNSGMLTPTDPGSAEIMQKFEQKSGLESIADALKVKRVGAAHQAGSDSLLTGKVFFQLRERIYNGEIPDDHIGKIWGLGFAGLDIIAGAQHQANNTENTPPSGTNGNTNGAGPTTPSTVSVGLATTPAQSHNTNGMGMGPMTPGGGGGVFGQFFQSQR
;
A
#
# COMPACT_ATOMS: atom_id res chain seq x y z
N MET A 1 24.36 -8.53 -59.52
CA MET A 1 24.77 -7.36 -58.71
C MET A 1 25.16 -7.89 -57.35
N GLU A 2 26.46 -7.88 -57.09
CA GLU A 2 27.08 -8.31 -55.85
C GLU A 2 26.88 -7.20 -54.80
N MET A 3 26.22 -7.51 -53.68
CA MET A 3 26.07 -6.56 -52.58
C MET A 3 27.35 -6.55 -51.74
N GLY A 4 27.99 -5.38 -51.66
CA GLY A 4 29.19 -5.17 -50.85
C GLY A 4 28.95 -5.22 -49.33
N PRO A 5 30.01 -5.28 -48.50
CA PRO A 5 29.95 -5.72 -47.11
C PRO A 5 29.33 -4.72 -46.10
N ASN A 6 28.81 -3.58 -46.54
CA ASN A 6 28.36 -2.50 -45.64
C ASN A 6 26.84 -2.45 -45.40
N GLY A 7 26.10 -3.51 -45.73
CA GLY A 7 24.66 -3.61 -45.49
C GLY A 7 24.22 -4.09 -44.09
N ARG A 8 25.13 -4.18 -43.11
CA ARG A 8 24.78 -4.60 -41.73
C ARG A 8 24.96 -3.44 -40.76
N ARG A 9 23.91 -2.62 -40.60
CA ARG A 9 23.54 -1.90 -39.37
C ARG A 9 22.39 -0.95 -39.67
N ASN A 10 21.17 -1.47 -39.53
CA ASN A 10 19.98 -0.77 -39.04
C ASN A 10 18.74 -1.63 -39.32
N ALA A 11 18.74 -2.85 -38.78
CA ALA A 11 17.47 -3.41 -38.36
C ALA A 11 17.13 -2.62 -37.08
N GLY A 12 16.24 -1.63 -37.20
CA GLY A 12 15.76 -0.88 -36.05
C GLY A 12 15.22 -1.87 -35.04
N GLN A 13 15.88 -1.97 -33.88
CA GLN A 13 15.34 -2.70 -32.74
C GLN A 13 14.02 -2.02 -32.41
N SER A 14 12.89 -2.67 -32.73
CA SER A 14 11.60 -2.28 -32.20
C SER A 14 11.73 -2.25 -30.68
N GLN A 15 11.79 -1.06 -30.08
CA GLN A 15 11.81 -0.92 -28.63
C GLN A 15 10.48 -1.47 -28.11
N ILE A 16 10.55 -2.57 -27.38
CA ILE A 16 9.39 -3.13 -26.68
C ILE A 16 8.96 -2.09 -25.63
N PRO A 17 7.68 -1.69 -25.58
CA PRO A 17 7.19 -0.74 -24.59
C PRO A 17 7.44 -1.28 -23.17
N LEU A 18 7.93 -0.42 -22.27
CA LEU A 18 8.22 -0.77 -20.87
C LEU A 18 7.00 -0.62 -19.94
N THR A 19 5.95 0.06 -20.40
CA THR A 19 4.72 0.33 -19.65
C THR A 19 3.59 0.68 -20.62
N TRP A 20 2.35 0.43 -20.21
CA TRP A 20 1.13 0.81 -20.91
C TRP A 20 0.26 1.69 -20.00
N GLN A 21 -0.38 2.70 -20.59
CA GLN A 21 -1.36 3.53 -19.92
C GLN A 21 -2.72 3.34 -20.58
N PHE A 22 -3.67 2.80 -19.83
CA PHE A 22 -5.05 2.62 -20.26
C PHE A 22 -5.86 3.84 -19.83
N ASN A 23 -6.44 4.56 -20.79
CA ASN A 23 -7.29 5.72 -20.51
C ASN A 23 -8.75 5.27 -20.56
N PHE A 24 -9.39 5.19 -19.40
CA PHE A 24 -10.77 4.75 -19.29
C PHE A 24 -11.77 5.85 -19.66
N LYS A 25 -12.94 5.43 -20.11
CA LYS A 25 -14.04 6.35 -20.36
C LYS A 25 -14.46 7.04 -19.07
N TYR A 26 -14.54 8.36 -19.12
CA TYR A 26 -14.89 9.18 -17.96
C TYR A 26 -15.55 10.48 -18.42
N SER A 27 -16.65 10.87 -17.77
CA SER A 27 -17.35 12.12 -18.07
C SER A 27 -17.54 12.96 -16.82
N LEU A 28 -17.00 14.17 -16.84
CA LEU A 28 -17.22 15.18 -15.80
C LEU A 28 -18.70 15.63 -15.69
N LYS A 29 -19.56 15.22 -16.63
CA LYS A 29 -20.98 15.57 -16.61
C LYS A 29 -21.82 14.56 -15.83
N SER A 30 -21.41 13.30 -15.84
CA SER A 30 -22.19 12.19 -15.24
C SER A 30 -21.55 11.57 -14.02
N GLU A 31 -20.23 11.63 -13.90
CA GLU A 31 -19.49 10.98 -12.81
C GLU A 31 -19.34 11.90 -11.59
N MET A 32 -19.28 11.29 -10.41
CA MET A 32 -18.89 11.99 -9.20
C MET A 32 -17.37 12.13 -9.14
N TYR A 33 -16.90 13.31 -8.74
CA TYR A 33 -15.47 13.58 -8.58
C TYR A 33 -15.20 14.60 -7.48
N ASN A 34 -13.94 14.61 -7.04
CA ASN A 34 -13.39 15.68 -6.23
C ASN A 34 -12.76 16.75 -7.13
N GLN A 35 -13.18 18.01 -6.97
CA GLN A 35 -12.75 19.12 -7.83
C GLN A 35 -11.23 19.32 -7.84
N ALA A 36 -10.58 19.31 -6.66
CA ALA A 36 -9.13 19.47 -6.56
C ALA A 36 -8.36 18.33 -7.25
N SER A 37 -8.94 17.12 -7.28
CA SER A 37 -8.35 15.97 -7.98
C SER A 37 -8.44 16.15 -9.49
N ILE A 38 -9.56 16.65 -10.02
CA ILE A 38 -9.71 16.95 -11.45
C ILE A 38 -8.72 18.03 -11.90
N GLU A 39 -8.59 19.11 -11.13
CA GLU A 39 -7.65 20.19 -11.43
C GLU A 39 -6.20 19.69 -11.45
N SER A 40 -5.83 18.88 -10.47
CA SER A 40 -4.50 18.24 -10.41
C SER A 40 -4.24 17.34 -11.62
N LEU A 41 -5.22 16.50 -12.00
CA LEU A 41 -5.10 15.62 -13.16
C LEU A 41 -5.02 16.39 -14.49
N GLN A 42 -5.78 17.49 -14.64
CA GLN A 42 -5.67 18.38 -15.80
C GLN A 42 -4.27 19.01 -15.88
N GLN A 43 -3.71 19.46 -14.75
CA GLN A 43 -2.34 19.98 -14.69
C GLN A 43 -1.30 18.90 -15.03
N ALA A 44 -1.57 17.63 -14.72
CA ALA A 44 -0.77 16.48 -15.12
C ALA A 44 -0.93 16.08 -16.60
N GLY A 45 -1.79 16.79 -17.35
CA GLY A 45 -2.00 16.59 -18.79
C GLY A 45 -3.10 15.61 -19.16
N ILE A 46 -4.02 15.28 -18.24
CA ILE A 46 -5.18 14.45 -18.54
C ILE A 46 -6.23 15.27 -19.30
N ASP A 47 -6.57 14.80 -20.50
CA ASP A 47 -7.64 15.37 -21.33
C ASP A 47 -8.96 14.62 -21.12
N PHE A 48 -9.82 15.18 -20.27
CA PHE A 48 -11.13 14.60 -19.97
C PHE A 48 -12.10 14.59 -21.16
N ASN A 49 -11.93 15.48 -22.15
CA ASN A 49 -12.77 15.44 -23.35
C ASN A 49 -12.39 14.24 -24.22
N LEU A 50 -11.09 13.94 -24.31
CA LEU A 50 -10.59 12.76 -25.00
C LEU A 50 -11.03 11.47 -24.29
N MET A 51 -10.99 11.45 -22.96
CA MET A 51 -11.49 10.31 -22.17
C MET A 51 -12.99 10.10 -22.34
N GLU A 52 -13.80 11.16 -22.38
CA GLU A 52 -15.25 11.05 -22.62
C GLU A 52 -15.56 10.47 -24.01
N ARG A 53 -14.80 10.88 -25.03
CA ARG A 53 -15.01 10.50 -26.44
C ARG A 53 -14.45 9.11 -26.80
N ASP A 54 -13.19 8.86 -26.45
CA ASP A 54 -12.39 7.72 -26.93
C ASP A 54 -11.96 6.77 -25.81
N GLY A 55 -12.35 7.04 -24.57
CA GLY A 55 -11.93 6.25 -23.42
C GLY A 55 -12.41 4.79 -23.49
N ILE A 56 -11.61 3.91 -22.93
CA ILE A 56 -11.87 2.47 -22.90
C ILE A 56 -13.01 2.18 -21.91
N GLU A 57 -14.01 1.40 -22.34
CA GLU A 57 -15.04 0.90 -21.44
C GLU A 57 -14.41 -0.04 -20.40
N PRO A 58 -14.57 0.22 -19.09
CA PRO A 58 -13.93 -0.59 -18.04
C PRO A 58 -14.25 -2.08 -18.12
N THR A 59 -15.47 -2.43 -18.52
CA THR A 59 -15.92 -3.83 -18.70
C THR A 59 -15.23 -4.53 -19.87
N ALA A 60 -14.97 -3.80 -20.97
CA ALA A 60 -14.21 -4.32 -22.11
C ALA A 60 -12.75 -4.60 -21.72
N PHE A 61 -12.14 -3.68 -20.97
CA PHE A 61 -10.80 -3.89 -20.41
C PHE A 61 -10.76 -5.10 -19.47
N ALA A 62 -11.69 -5.19 -18.52
CA ALA A 62 -11.76 -6.30 -17.57
C ALA A 62 -11.88 -7.65 -18.28
N SER A 63 -12.72 -7.73 -19.33
CA SER A 63 -12.87 -8.95 -20.13
C SER A 63 -11.55 -9.41 -20.77
N LEU A 64 -10.78 -8.47 -21.32
CA LEU A 64 -9.47 -8.76 -21.91
C LEU A 64 -8.42 -9.09 -20.84
N LEU A 65 -8.41 -8.37 -19.72
CA LEU A 65 -7.47 -8.60 -18.62
C LEU A 65 -7.66 -10.01 -18.03
N THR A 66 -8.90 -10.45 -17.83
CA THR A 66 -9.23 -11.79 -17.30
C THR A 66 -8.64 -12.93 -18.13
N THR A 67 -8.55 -12.77 -19.46
CA THR A 67 -8.03 -13.82 -20.37
C THR A 67 -6.59 -13.59 -20.81
N SER A 68 -5.94 -12.54 -20.29
CA SER A 68 -4.57 -12.15 -20.69
C SER A 68 -3.46 -13.03 -20.13
N GLY A 69 -3.75 -13.81 -19.08
CA GLY A 69 -2.72 -14.51 -18.29
C GLY A 69 -2.10 -13.66 -17.18
N LEU A 70 -2.50 -12.38 -17.00
CA LEU A 70 -1.93 -11.49 -15.98
C LEU A 70 -2.61 -11.57 -14.61
N VAL A 71 -3.80 -12.16 -14.53
CA VAL A 71 -4.58 -12.28 -13.28
C VAL A 71 -4.90 -13.74 -13.01
N CYS A 72 -5.14 -14.09 -11.74
CA CYS A 72 -5.49 -15.44 -11.27
C CYS A 72 -4.35 -16.49 -11.32
N PHE A 73 -3.12 -16.11 -11.68
CA PHE A 73 -1.97 -17.03 -11.75
C PHE A 73 -0.90 -16.71 -10.70
N ASP A 74 -0.40 -17.74 -10.02
CA ASP A 74 0.61 -17.64 -8.96
C ASP A 74 2.04 -17.34 -9.45
N ASP A 75 2.29 -17.47 -10.75
CA ASP A 75 3.59 -17.11 -11.36
C ASP A 75 3.66 -15.63 -11.74
N VAL A 76 2.54 -14.90 -11.67
CA VAL A 76 2.49 -13.46 -11.89
C VAL A 76 2.59 -12.71 -10.56
N ASN A 77 3.55 -11.78 -10.48
CA ASN A 77 3.78 -10.95 -9.32
C ASN A 77 3.33 -9.51 -9.61
N TRP A 78 2.30 -9.05 -8.89
CA TRP A 78 1.80 -7.69 -8.99
C TRP A 78 2.53 -6.75 -8.03
N LEU A 79 3.05 -5.65 -8.56
CA LEU A 79 3.76 -4.64 -7.78
C LEU A 79 2.90 -3.38 -7.67
N SER A 80 2.78 -2.84 -6.46
CA SER A 80 2.04 -1.61 -6.20
C SER A 80 2.81 -0.66 -5.27
N PHE A 81 2.33 0.57 -5.17
CA PHE A 81 2.76 1.51 -4.15
C PHE A 81 1.53 2.13 -3.51
N HIS A 82 1.26 1.82 -2.24
CA HIS A 82 0.02 2.27 -1.58
C HIS A 82 -1.24 1.78 -2.33
N GLY A 83 -1.21 0.52 -2.77
CA GLY A 83 -2.10 0.01 -3.80
C GLY A 83 -3.53 -0.33 -3.36
N GLY A 84 -3.96 0.06 -2.16
CA GLY A 84 -5.27 -0.33 -1.64
C GLY A 84 -6.44 0.10 -2.54
N TYR A 85 -6.44 1.37 -2.96
CA TYR A 85 -7.44 1.86 -3.93
C TYR A 85 -7.24 1.25 -5.31
N ASP A 86 -5.99 1.07 -5.76
CA ASP A 86 -5.67 0.52 -7.08
C ASP A 86 -6.25 -0.90 -7.25
N PHE A 87 -6.00 -1.77 -6.27
CA PHE A 87 -6.57 -3.12 -6.24
C PHE A 87 -8.07 -3.10 -5.97
N GLY A 88 -8.59 -2.11 -5.23
CA GLY A 88 -10.04 -1.90 -5.08
C GLY A 88 -10.73 -1.65 -6.42
N TYR A 89 -10.20 -0.73 -7.23
CA TYR A 89 -10.75 -0.44 -8.56
C TYR A 89 -10.63 -1.64 -9.50
N LEU A 90 -9.47 -2.31 -9.55
CA LEU A 90 -9.29 -3.48 -10.41
C LEU A 90 -10.18 -4.65 -9.99
N THR A 91 -10.27 -4.93 -8.69
CA THR A 91 -11.16 -5.99 -8.17
C THR A 91 -12.62 -5.69 -8.47
N LYS A 92 -13.03 -4.42 -8.37
CA LYS A 92 -14.40 -3.98 -8.72
C LYS A 92 -14.73 -4.27 -10.18
N ILE A 93 -13.86 -3.87 -11.11
CA ILE A 93 -14.14 -4.06 -12.55
C ILE A 93 -14.00 -5.53 -12.99
N LEU A 94 -13.11 -6.31 -12.36
CA LEU A 94 -12.93 -7.73 -12.67
C LEU A 94 -14.07 -8.60 -12.12
N SER A 95 -14.56 -8.26 -10.93
CA SER A 95 -15.68 -8.99 -10.31
C SER A 95 -17.03 -8.59 -10.89
N ASP A 96 -17.11 -7.44 -11.56
CA ASP A 96 -18.33 -6.80 -12.06
C ASP A 96 -19.47 -6.80 -11.03
N ASN A 97 -19.11 -6.49 -9.78
CA ASN A 97 -20.01 -6.55 -8.64
C ASN A 97 -19.69 -5.47 -7.61
N VAL A 98 -20.62 -5.24 -6.69
CA VAL A 98 -20.38 -4.33 -5.56
C VAL A 98 -19.26 -4.91 -4.71
N LEU A 99 -18.27 -4.08 -4.36
CA LEU A 99 -17.20 -4.51 -3.47
C LEU A 99 -17.78 -4.92 -2.10
N PRO A 100 -17.22 -5.96 -1.45
CA PRO A 100 -17.63 -6.34 -0.10
C PRO A 100 -17.53 -5.17 0.87
N LYS A 101 -18.44 -5.14 1.84
CA LYS A 101 -18.40 -4.18 2.95
C LYS A 101 -17.41 -4.61 4.04
N ASP A 102 -17.15 -5.91 4.11
CA ASP A 102 -16.20 -6.50 5.02
C ASP A 102 -14.82 -6.58 4.35
N GLU A 103 -13.79 -6.15 5.07
CA GLU A 103 -12.43 -6.07 4.55
C GLU A 103 -11.80 -7.45 4.35
N TYR A 104 -12.13 -8.42 5.21
CA TYR A 104 -11.63 -9.78 5.08
C TYR A 104 -12.22 -10.47 3.83
N GLU A 105 -13.52 -10.27 3.57
CA GLU A 105 -14.16 -10.73 2.34
C GLU A 105 -13.58 -10.04 1.10
N PHE A 106 -13.33 -8.72 1.16
CA PHE A 106 -12.64 -8.00 0.09
C PHE A 106 -11.26 -8.58 -0.20
N ASP A 107 -10.43 -8.77 0.82
CA ASP A 107 -9.08 -9.34 0.69
C ASP A 107 -9.12 -10.75 0.10
N ALA A 108 -10.07 -11.59 0.54
CA ALA A 108 -10.27 -12.92 0.00
C ALA A 108 -10.66 -12.92 -1.48
N ILE A 109 -11.43 -11.95 -1.95
CA ILE A 109 -11.80 -11.80 -3.38
C ILE A 109 -10.63 -11.22 -4.17
N MET A 110 -9.97 -10.18 -3.66
CA MET A 110 -8.80 -9.56 -4.29
C MET A 110 -7.72 -10.61 -4.55
N LYS A 111 -7.41 -11.47 -3.57
CA LYS A 111 -6.39 -12.52 -3.71
C LYS A 111 -6.73 -13.61 -4.72
N LYS A 112 -7.99 -13.79 -5.11
CA LYS A 112 -8.35 -14.68 -6.23
C LYS A 112 -7.89 -14.10 -7.56
N TRP A 113 -7.99 -12.77 -7.72
CA TRP A 113 -7.53 -12.07 -8.92
C TRP A 113 -6.02 -11.82 -8.92
N PHE A 114 -5.45 -11.54 -7.75
CA PHE A 114 -4.05 -11.16 -7.57
C PHE A 114 -3.39 -12.03 -6.47
N PRO A 115 -3.04 -13.30 -6.77
CA PRO A 115 -2.55 -14.23 -5.76
C PRO A 115 -1.22 -13.80 -5.12
N LYS A 116 -0.33 -13.19 -5.91
CA LYS A 116 0.94 -12.63 -5.42
C LYS A 116 1.04 -11.15 -5.68
N THR A 117 0.99 -10.37 -4.60
CA THR A 117 1.15 -8.92 -4.61
C THR A 117 2.26 -8.49 -3.66
N TYR A 118 2.98 -7.44 -4.03
CA TYR A 118 3.94 -6.74 -3.19
C TYR A 118 3.68 -5.24 -3.21
N ASP A 119 3.48 -4.65 -2.03
CA ASP A 119 3.33 -3.20 -1.89
C ASP A 119 4.65 -2.56 -1.41
N VAL A 120 5.23 -1.70 -2.26
CA VAL A 120 6.51 -1.01 -2.00
C VAL A 120 6.43 -0.13 -0.75
N LYS A 121 5.29 0.50 -0.47
CA LYS A 121 5.12 1.34 0.70
C LYS A 121 5.10 0.50 1.98
N HIS A 122 4.43 -0.64 1.94
CA HIS A 122 4.47 -1.63 3.03
C HIS A 122 5.89 -2.11 3.31
N LEU A 123 6.60 -2.56 2.27
CA LEU A 123 7.99 -3.02 2.39
C LEU A 123 8.88 -1.95 3.03
N MET A 124 8.82 -0.71 2.53
CA MET A 124 9.65 0.35 3.08
C MET A 124 9.28 0.71 4.52
N LYS A 125 7.99 0.77 4.87
CA LYS A 125 7.56 1.04 6.25
C LYS A 125 7.97 -0.07 7.21
N PHE A 126 7.92 -1.32 6.76
CA PHE A 126 8.38 -2.45 7.54
C PHE A 126 9.90 -2.42 7.77
N ALA A 127 10.69 -2.14 6.73
CA ALA A 127 12.14 -1.99 6.85
C ALA A 127 12.53 -0.88 7.83
N VAL A 128 11.89 0.29 7.73
CA VAL A 128 12.09 1.41 8.68
C VAL A 128 11.76 0.97 10.11
N LYS A 129 10.65 0.25 10.32
CA LYS A 129 10.28 -0.26 11.65
C LYS A 129 11.34 -1.21 12.21
N LEU A 130 11.82 -2.16 11.41
CA LEU A 130 12.88 -3.08 11.84
C LEU A 130 14.16 -2.32 12.18
N HIS A 131 14.52 -1.33 11.37
CA HIS A 131 15.69 -0.49 11.62
C HIS A 131 15.57 0.27 12.94
N ASN A 132 14.44 0.93 13.17
CA ASN A 132 14.18 1.68 14.40
C ASN A 132 14.13 0.77 15.65
N SER A 133 13.76 -0.51 15.48
CA SER A 133 13.78 -1.51 16.55
C SER A 133 15.15 -2.17 16.79
N GLY A 134 16.17 -1.86 15.97
CA GLY A 134 17.48 -2.50 16.02
C GLY A 134 17.53 -3.91 15.42
N MET A 135 16.43 -4.42 14.89
CA MET A 135 16.35 -5.75 14.25
C MET A 135 16.84 -5.76 12.79
N LEU A 136 17.00 -4.59 12.17
CA LEU A 136 17.64 -4.43 10.88
C LEU A 136 18.78 -3.43 11.01
N THR A 137 20.01 -3.90 10.85
CA THR A 137 21.20 -3.04 10.75
C THR A 137 21.60 -2.94 9.28
N PRO A 138 21.46 -1.76 8.64
CA PRO A 138 21.89 -1.55 7.27
C PRO A 138 23.36 -1.92 7.11
N THR A 139 23.68 -2.67 6.06
CA THR A 139 25.07 -3.06 5.74
C THR A 139 25.89 -1.89 5.21
N ASP A 140 25.24 -0.84 4.71
CA ASP A 140 25.87 0.38 4.21
C ASP A 140 25.15 1.65 4.69
N PRO A 141 25.88 2.78 4.85
CA PRO A 141 25.27 4.05 5.27
C PRO A 141 24.19 4.59 4.33
N GLY A 142 24.23 4.25 3.03
CA GLY A 142 23.25 4.71 2.06
C GLY A 142 21.86 4.12 2.31
N SER A 143 21.79 2.86 2.70
CA SER A 143 20.54 2.17 3.04
C SER A 143 19.86 2.77 4.28
N ALA A 144 20.64 3.19 5.30
CA ALA A 144 20.11 3.93 6.45
C ALA A 144 19.54 5.31 6.06
N GLU A 145 20.27 6.04 5.20
CA GLU A 145 19.83 7.36 4.70
C GLU A 145 18.52 7.26 3.89
N ILE A 146 18.36 6.21 3.08
CA ILE A 146 17.12 5.95 2.31
C ILE A 146 15.93 5.79 3.27
N MET A 147 16.08 4.96 4.30
CA MET A 147 15.02 4.73 5.29
C MET A 147 14.65 6.00 6.05
N GLN A 148 15.66 6.78 6.48
CA GLN A 148 15.45 8.06 7.15
C GLN A 148 14.71 9.08 6.26
N LYS A 149 15.11 9.21 4.99
CA LYS A 149 14.45 10.12 4.03
C LYS A 149 13.00 9.73 3.79
N PHE A 150 12.72 8.43 3.69
CA PHE A 150 11.36 7.95 3.49
C PHE A 150 10.46 8.20 4.72
N GLU A 151 11.01 8.15 5.93
CA GLU A 151 10.26 8.47 7.15
C GLU A 151 9.79 9.93 7.14
N GLN A 152 10.64 10.85 6.67
CA GLN A 152 10.29 12.26 6.49
C GLN A 152 9.23 12.47 5.40
N LYS A 153 9.36 11.79 4.26
CA LYS A 153 8.44 11.89 3.13
C LYS A 153 8.14 10.52 2.52
N SER A 154 6.94 10.01 2.83
CA SER A 154 6.53 8.65 2.45
C SER A 154 5.90 8.52 1.05
N GLY A 155 6.30 9.37 0.11
CA GLY A 155 5.79 9.39 -1.27
C GLY A 155 6.68 8.63 -2.26
N LEU A 156 6.09 8.17 -3.37
CA LEU A 156 6.82 7.42 -4.41
C LEU A 156 7.98 8.22 -4.99
N GLU A 157 7.76 9.49 -5.31
CA GLU A 157 8.81 10.38 -5.83
C GLU A 157 9.97 10.52 -4.85
N SER A 158 9.66 10.69 -3.56
CA SER A 158 10.69 10.83 -2.52
C SER A 158 11.54 9.56 -2.35
N ILE A 159 10.94 8.38 -2.50
CA ILE A 159 11.70 7.12 -2.51
C ILE A 159 12.56 7.01 -3.77
N ALA A 160 12.00 7.36 -4.92
CA ALA A 160 12.74 7.34 -6.18
C ALA A 160 13.97 8.24 -6.12
N ASP A 161 13.83 9.46 -5.58
CA ASP A 161 14.94 10.38 -5.36
C ASP A 161 15.99 9.81 -4.42
N ALA A 162 15.57 9.22 -3.29
CA ALA A 162 16.47 8.62 -2.31
C ALA A 162 17.25 7.43 -2.91
N LEU A 163 16.59 6.61 -3.74
CA LEU A 163 17.19 5.48 -4.45
C LEU A 163 17.91 5.91 -5.75
N LYS A 164 17.93 7.20 -6.09
CA LYS A 164 18.50 7.76 -7.33
C LYS A 164 17.91 7.11 -8.59
N VAL A 165 16.62 6.79 -8.56
CA VAL A 165 15.86 6.23 -9.67
C VAL A 165 15.24 7.36 -10.48
N LYS A 166 15.60 7.45 -11.76
CA LYS A 166 15.05 8.47 -12.66
C LYS A 166 13.68 8.05 -13.21
N ARG A 167 12.69 8.94 -13.03
CA ARG A 167 11.36 8.87 -13.66
C ARG A 167 11.44 8.97 -15.18
N VAL A 168 10.55 8.25 -15.86
CA VAL A 168 10.34 8.33 -17.31
C VAL A 168 8.84 8.55 -17.56
N GLY A 169 8.50 9.69 -18.17
CA GLY A 169 7.11 10.15 -18.31
C GLY A 169 6.75 11.22 -17.28
N ALA A 170 5.52 11.73 -17.37
CA ALA A 170 5.01 12.76 -16.46
C ALA A 170 4.66 12.16 -15.09
N ALA A 171 4.88 12.90 -13.99
CA ALA A 171 4.35 12.50 -12.69
C ALA A 171 2.81 12.58 -12.70
N HIS A 172 2.15 11.80 -11.84
CA HIS A 172 0.69 11.73 -11.75
C HIS A 172 -0.01 11.19 -13.00
N GLN A 173 0.72 10.40 -13.79
CA GLN A 173 0.18 9.59 -14.88
C GLN A 173 0.49 8.12 -14.62
N ALA A 174 -0.54 7.27 -14.69
CA ALA A 174 -0.48 5.88 -14.24
C ALA A 174 0.62 5.07 -14.92
N GLY A 175 0.89 5.27 -16.22
CA GLY A 175 1.95 4.54 -16.92
C GLY A 175 3.36 4.92 -16.45
N SER A 176 3.59 6.20 -16.14
CA SER A 176 4.85 6.71 -15.61
C SER A 176 5.06 6.29 -14.14
N ASP A 177 4.00 6.36 -13.33
CA ASP A 177 4.02 5.96 -11.93
C ASP A 177 4.19 4.44 -11.76
N SER A 178 3.58 3.61 -12.63
CA SER A 178 3.75 2.16 -12.61
C SER A 178 5.19 1.75 -12.96
N LEU A 179 5.78 2.37 -13.99
CA LEU A 179 7.18 2.14 -14.35
C LEU A 179 8.14 2.57 -13.24
N LEU A 180 7.87 3.70 -12.59
CA LEU A 180 8.67 4.15 -11.46
C LEU A 180 8.55 3.19 -10.27
N THR A 181 7.33 2.73 -9.97
CA THR A 181 7.05 1.75 -8.91
C THR A 181 7.85 0.47 -9.12
N GLY A 182 7.85 -0.10 -10.33
CA GLY A 182 8.65 -1.28 -10.65
C GLY A 182 10.15 -1.06 -10.46
N LYS A 183 10.70 0.07 -10.94
CA LYS A 183 12.12 0.40 -10.77
C LYS A 183 12.50 0.56 -9.28
N VAL A 184 11.64 1.23 -8.51
CA VAL A 184 11.83 1.42 -7.07
C VAL A 184 11.81 0.07 -6.36
N PHE A 185 10.86 -0.81 -6.68
CA PHE A 185 10.77 -2.14 -6.09
C PHE A 185 12.06 -2.95 -6.26
N PHE A 186 12.60 -3.02 -7.49
CA PHE A 186 13.84 -3.78 -7.71
C PHE A 186 15.03 -3.17 -6.98
N GLN A 187 15.16 -1.84 -6.93
CA GLN A 187 16.23 -1.20 -6.15
C GLN A 187 16.08 -1.41 -4.64
N LEU A 188 14.84 -1.39 -4.14
CA LEU A 188 14.51 -1.69 -2.75
C LEU A 188 14.92 -3.13 -2.40
N ARG A 189 14.56 -4.09 -3.25
CA ARG A 189 14.89 -5.50 -3.09
C ARG A 189 16.40 -5.71 -2.95
N GLU A 190 17.19 -5.13 -3.87
CA GLU A 190 18.64 -5.31 -3.84
C GLU A 190 19.30 -4.64 -2.62
N ARG A 191 18.90 -3.41 -2.27
CA ARG A 191 19.62 -2.61 -1.27
C ARG A 191 19.20 -2.85 0.17
N ILE A 192 17.92 -3.10 0.41
CA ILE A 192 17.38 -3.21 1.79
C ILE A 192 17.11 -4.66 2.15
N TYR A 193 16.72 -5.48 1.17
CA TYR A 193 16.35 -6.88 1.35
C TYR A 193 17.41 -7.86 0.84
N ASN A 194 18.61 -7.37 0.51
CA ASN A 194 19.74 -8.19 0.05
C ASN A 194 19.40 -9.14 -1.11
N GLY A 195 18.51 -8.70 -2.00
CA GLY A 195 18.10 -9.45 -3.20
C GLY A 195 16.85 -10.33 -3.01
N GLU A 196 16.41 -10.60 -1.79
CA GLU A 196 15.30 -11.54 -1.52
C GLU A 196 14.27 -10.95 -0.53
N ILE A 197 13.02 -10.83 -0.97
CA ILE A 197 11.92 -10.36 -0.10
C ILE A 197 11.26 -11.59 0.52
N PRO A 198 11.17 -11.68 1.86
CA PRO A 198 10.48 -12.79 2.53
C PRO A 198 9.02 -12.94 2.10
N ASP A 199 8.57 -14.20 1.99
CA ASP A 199 7.19 -14.55 1.59
C ASP A 199 6.12 -13.97 2.52
N ASP A 200 6.47 -13.67 3.78
CA ASP A 200 5.60 -12.97 4.72
C ASP A 200 5.12 -11.61 4.20
N HIS A 201 5.75 -11.03 3.18
CA HIS A 201 5.30 -9.77 2.56
C HIS A 201 4.26 -9.96 1.45
N ILE A 202 4.08 -11.19 0.94
CA ILE A 202 3.13 -11.48 -0.13
C ILE A 202 1.70 -11.18 0.35
N GLY A 203 0.94 -10.44 -0.44
CA GLY A 203 -0.45 -10.13 -0.12
C GLY A 203 -0.63 -9.00 0.89
N LYS A 204 0.44 -8.46 1.48
CA LYS A 204 0.36 -7.34 2.43
C LYS A 204 0.34 -6.00 1.66
N ILE A 205 -0.86 -5.43 1.53
CA ILE A 205 -1.07 -4.15 0.86
C ILE A 205 -1.14 -3.03 1.90
N TRP A 206 -0.48 -1.90 1.62
CA TRP A 206 -0.50 -0.79 2.57
C TRP A 206 -1.90 -0.19 2.67
N GLY A 207 -2.42 -0.08 3.90
CA GLY A 207 -3.76 0.46 4.17
C GLY A 207 -4.89 -0.55 4.05
N LEU A 208 -4.58 -1.83 3.80
CA LEU A 208 -5.54 -2.93 3.84
C LEU A 208 -5.10 -4.04 4.80
N GLY A 209 -6.07 -4.60 5.51
CA GLY A 209 -5.94 -5.67 6.48
C GLY A 209 -5.30 -5.26 7.80
N PHE A 210 -5.28 -6.21 8.74
CA PHE A 210 -4.41 -6.15 9.91
C PHE A 210 -2.97 -6.31 9.42
N ALA A 211 -2.36 -5.19 9.01
CA ALA A 211 -0.95 -5.17 8.67
C ALA A 211 -0.20 -5.89 9.79
N GLY A 212 0.58 -6.92 9.44
CA GLY A 212 1.38 -7.72 10.38
C GLY A 212 2.45 -6.93 11.16
N LEU A 213 2.28 -5.62 11.29
CA LEU A 213 2.89 -4.73 12.27
C LEU A 213 2.60 -5.18 13.70
N ASP A 214 1.51 -5.91 13.99
CA ASP A 214 1.17 -6.36 15.35
C ASP A 214 2.09 -7.51 15.85
N ILE A 215 2.70 -8.30 14.95
CA ILE A 215 3.56 -9.42 15.36
C ILE A 215 4.83 -8.94 16.06
N ILE A 216 5.35 -7.76 15.69
CA ILE A 216 6.53 -7.17 16.36
C ILE A 216 6.17 -6.61 17.74
N ALA A 217 4.93 -6.16 17.96
CA ALA A 217 4.50 -5.64 19.27
C ALA A 217 4.35 -6.75 20.32
N GLY A 218 4.03 -7.98 19.90
CA GLY A 218 3.89 -9.13 20.80
C GLY A 218 5.20 -9.68 21.37
N ALA A 219 6.34 -9.42 20.72
CA ALA A 219 7.64 -9.98 21.13
C ALA A 219 8.30 -9.25 22.32
N GLN A 220 7.81 -8.06 22.71
CA GLN A 220 8.38 -7.31 23.85
C GLN A 220 7.79 -7.65 25.23
N HIS A 221 6.80 -8.56 25.31
CA HIS A 221 6.14 -8.91 26.59
C HIS A 221 6.53 -10.27 27.19
N GLN A 222 7.61 -10.91 26.73
CA GLN A 222 8.05 -12.20 27.29
C GLN A 222 9.54 -12.28 27.67
N ALA A 223 10.15 -11.16 28.03
CA ALA A 223 11.48 -11.12 28.62
C ALA A 223 11.52 -10.23 29.86
N ASN A 224 10.80 -10.62 30.91
CA ASN A 224 11.09 -10.22 32.29
C ASN A 224 10.35 -11.14 33.26
N ASN A 225 11.02 -12.22 33.68
CA ASN A 225 10.99 -12.75 35.04
C ASN A 225 11.95 -13.94 35.14
N THR A 226 13.22 -13.64 35.42
CA THR A 226 14.20 -14.60 35.91
C THR A 226 14.05 -14.78 37.43
N GLU A 227 13.85 -16.04 37.84
CA GLU A 227 14.39 -16.74 39.05
C GLU A 227 14.06 -16.18 40.45
N ASN A 228 13.90 -16.94 41.55
CA ASN A 228 13.98 -18.36 41.94
C ASN A 228 13.52 -18.43 43.41
N THR A 229 12.74 -19.43 43.86
CA THR A 229 12.91 -20.28 45.10
C THR A 229 11.62 -21.05 45.52
N PRO A 230 11.75 -22.21 46.21
CA PRO A 230 10.79 -23.34 46.18
C PRO A 230 9.85 -23.45 47.40
N PRO A 231 8.85 -24.37 47.39
CA PRO A 231 7.80 -24.40 48.42
C PRO A 231 8.20 -25.25 49.64
N SER A 232 7.98 -24.70 50.84
CA SER A 232 7.96 -25.43 52.11
C SER A 232 6.76 -25.00 52.93
N GLY A 233 5.94 -25.95 53.37
CA GLY A 233 4.60 -25.68 53.92
C GLY A 233 4.47 -25.56 55.44
N THR A 234 3.20 -25.77 55.85
CA THR A 234 2.63 -26.07 57.18
C THR A 234 2.14 -24.93 58.09
N ASN A 235 0.82 -24.98 58.32
CA ASN A 235 0.02 -24.76 59.55
C ASN A 235 -0.06 -23.41 60.30
N GLY A 236 -1.32 -23.01 60.61
CA GLY A 236 -1.66 -22.51 61.96
C GLY A 236 -2.63 -21.32 62.12
N ASN A 237 -3.95 -21.58 62.01
CA ASN A 237 -5.05 -21.17 62.93
C ASN A 237 -5.13 -19.75 63.57
N THR A 238 -6.26 -19.02 63.39
CA THR A 238 -7.28 -18.66 64.44
C THR A 238 -8.16 -17.42 64.10
N ASN A 239 -9.49 -17.66 64.12
CA ASN A 239 -10.68 -16.91 64.60
C ASN A 239 -10.81 -15.35 64.54
N GLY A 240 -11.98 -14.89 64.07
CA GLY A 240 -12.60 -13.60 64.48
C GLY A 240 -13.78 -13.11 63.63
N ALA A 241 -14.98 -13.01 64.22
CA ALA A 241 -16.31 -12.81 63.61
C ALA A 241 -16.63 -11.41 62.99
N GLY A 242 -17.65 -11.36 62.12
CA GLY A 242 -18.51 -10.18 61.93
C GLY A 242 -19.01 -9.90 60.49
N PRO A 243 -20.33 -9.80 60.21
CA PRO A 243 -20.90 -9.73 58.86
C PRO A 243 -21.35 -8.31 58.43
N THR A 244 -21.27 -7.98 57.13
CA THR A 244 -22.08 -6.91 56.50
C THR A 244 -22.33 -7.18 55.01
N THR A 245 -23.58 -6.99 54.58
CA THR A 245 -24.08 -6.78 53.20
C THR A 245 -24.81 -5.42 53.19
N PRO A 246 -25.40 -4.90 52.09
CA PRO A 246 -25.18 -5.02 50.64
C PRO A 246 -25.02 -3.62 49.97
N SER A 247 -24.77 -3.53 48.65
CA SER A 247 -25.55 -2.68 47.70
C SER A 247 -24.84 -2.41 46.36
N THR A 248 -25.70 -2.37 45.35
CA THR A 248 -25.56 -2.04 43.92
C THR A 248 -25.15 -0.59 43.64
N VAL A 249 -24.25 -0.32 42.69
CA VAL A 249 -24.30 0.88 41.82
C VAL A 249 -23.68 0.61 40.44
N SER A 250 -24.29 1.25 39.46
CA SER A 250 -24.18 1.24 38.00
C SER A 250 -23.02 2.07 37.41
N VAL A 251 -22.62 1.69 36.18
CA VAL A 251 -22.17 2.49 35.01
C VAL A 251 -21.06 3.55 35.19
N GLY A 252 -19.95 3.38 34.44
CA GLY A 252 -18.93 4.39 34.23
C GLY A 252 -18.25 4.25 32.85
N LEU A 253 -18.65 5.13 31.94
CA LEU A 253 -18.10 5.42 30.61
C LEU A 253 -16.67 6.00 30.73
N ALA A 254 -15.73 5.54 29.92
CA ALA A 254 -14.40 6.17 29.75
C ALA A 254 -14.18 6.47 28.25
N THR A 255 -14.47 7.67 27.77
CA THR A 255 -13.59 8.86 27.66
C THR A 255 -12.26 8.62 26.93
N THR A 256 -12.28 8.90 25.63
CA THR A 256 -11.10 9.15 24.77
C THR A 256 -10.40 10.45 25.17
N PRO A 257 -9.05 10.50 25.24
CA PRO A 257 -8.31 11.75 25.36
C PRO A 257 -8.15 12.42 23.98
N ALA A 258 -8.51 13.70 23.91
CA ALA A 258 -8.17 14.61 22.82
C ALA A 258 -6.78 15.26 23.07
N GLN A 259 -5.99 15.44 22.00
CA GLN A 259 -4.83 16.33 21.94
C GLN A 259 -4.92 17.14 20.64
N SER A 260 -5.40 18.38 20.70
CA SER A 260 -4.64 19.64 20.76
C SER A 260 -4.01 20.05 19.43
N HIS A 261 -4.71 20.95 18.73
CA HIS A 261 -4.19 21.71 17.59
C HIS A 261 -3.08 22.68 18.02
N ASN A 262 -2.00 22.76 17.24
CA ASN A 262 -1.15 23.94 17.17
C ASN A 262 -0.92 24.32 15.70
N THR A 263 -1.17 25.59 15.39
CA THR A 263 -1.19 26.21 14.08
C THR A 263 0.11 26.99 13.84
N ASN A 264 0.87 26.65 12.78
CA ASN A 264 1.48 27.57 11.81
C ASN A 264 2.53 26.86 10.95
N GLY A 265 2.40 26.98 9.63
CA GLY A 265 3.42 26.56 8.66
C GLY A 265 2.83 26.10 7.34
N MET A 266 2.61 27.04 6.40
CA MET A 266 2.25 26.76 5.02
C MET A 266 3.32 25.88 4.35
N GLY A 267 2.92 24.71 3.87
CA GLY A 267 3.70 23.84 2.99
C GLY A 267 2.77 22.83 2.33
N MET A 268 2.44 23.06 1.06
CA MET A 268 1.61 22.17 0.24
C MET A 268 2.25 20.76 0.19
N GLY A 269 1.57 19.78 0.81
CA GLY A 269 1.90 18.35 0.72
C GLY A 269 1.26 17.69 -0.50
N PRO A 270 1.75 16.51 -0.93
CA PRO A 270 1.34 15.89 -2.19
C PRO A 270 -0.11 15.42 -2.13
N MET A 271 -0.95 16.01 -2.98
CA MET A 271 -2.37 15.70 -3.14
C MET A 271 -2.54 14.47 -4.06
N THR A 272 -2.39 13.28 -3.49
CA THR A 272 -3.08 12.08 -4.00
C THR A 272 -4.52 12.09 -3.48
N PRO A 273 -5.54 11.82 -4.30
CA PRO A 273 -6.89 11.60 -3.80
C PRO A 273 -6.85 10.38 -2.86
N GLY A 274 -6.95 10.59 -1.54
CA GLY A 274 -6.82 9.54 -0.52
C GLY A 274 -5.73 9.78 0.54
N GLY A 275 -5.00 10.91 0.48
CA GLY A 275 -4.04 11.31 1.53
C GLY A 275 -4.70 11.96 2.75
N GLY A 276 -5.61 11.28 3.43
CA GLY A 276 -6.25 11.74 4.67
C GLY A 276 -6.65 10.54 5.51
N GLY A 277 -6.43 10.61 6.81
CA GLY A 277 -6.51 9.47 7.74
C GLY A 277 -7.73 8.57 7.58
N GLY A 278 -7.51 7.30 7.89
CA GLY A 278 -8.47 6.21 7.72
C GLY A 278 -9.87 6.56 8.23
N VAL A 279 -10.78 6.71 7.28
CA VAL A 279 -12.20 6.43 7.42
C VAL A 279 -12.60 5.82 6.09
N PHE A 280 -12.95 4.52 6.10
CA PHE A 280 -13.58 3.86 4.96
C PHE A 280 -14.85 4.65 4.61
N GLY A 281 -14.80 5.45 3.54
CA GLY A 281 -15.93 6.22 3.05
C GLY A 281 -16.97 5.29 2.45
N GLN A 282 -18.23 5.45 2.86
CA GLN A 282 -19.38 4.76 2.27
C GLN A 282 -19.46 5.05 0.76
N PHE A 283 -19.37 4.00 -0.05
CA PHE A 283 -19.73 4.06 -1.46
C PHE A 283 -21.24 4.30 -1.58
N PHE A 284 -21.65 5.51 -1.97
CA PHE A 284 -23.03 5.81 -2.31
C PHE A 284 -23.34 5.38 -3.76
N GLN A 285 -24.44 4.66 -3.90
CA GLN A 285 -24.88 3.92 -5.07
C GLN A 285 -25.75 4.80 -5.98
N SER A 286 -25.52 4.75 -7.29
CA SER A 286 -26.58 4.96 -8.28
C SER A 286 -27.02 3.57 -8.73
N GLN A 287 -28.24 3.18 -8.37
CA GLN A 287 -28.88 1.99 -8.93
C GLN A 287 -29.35 2.33 -10.34
N ARG A 288 -28.97 1.48 -11.31
CA ARG A 288 -29.75 1.25 -12.52
C ARG A 288 -30.12 -0.21 -12.56
#